data_AF-A0AA39DWD6-F1
#
_entry.id   AF-A0AA39DWD6-F1
#
_cell.length_a   1.000
_cell.length_b   1.000
_cell.length_c   1.000
_cell.angle_alpha   90.00
_cell.angle_beta   90.00
_cell.angle_gamma   90.00
#
_symmetry.space_group_name_H-M   'P 1'
#
loop_
_entity.id
_entity.type
_entity.pdbx_description
1 polymer ?
#
loop_
_entity_poly.entity_id
_entity_poly.type
_entity_poly.pdbx_seq_one_letter_code
_entity_poly.pdbx_strand_id
1 'polypeptide(L)'
;MCGQLRKAKETTSQNAFTLGGVLFQRAWLQGVLVSVSDDAQGRFVLDDGTGVIHLSLSGDFLHRNWKIGMYVMVVGGYFVRSGEPPMIKVHKIVDLSPFPDRESMWYLEVIEAFKLFYQPLYEE
;
A
#
# COMPACT_ATOMS: atom_id res chain seq x y z
N MET A 1 1.51 5.51 -4.49
CA MET A 1 0.51 6.06 -3.54
C MET A 1 -0.83 5.32 -3.63
N CYS A 2 -1.58 5.26 -2.54
CA CYS A 2 -2.90 4.64 -2.41
C CYS A 2 -3.91 5.26 -3.37
N GLY A 3 -3.90 6.59 -3.55
CA GLY A 3 -4.75 7.28 -4.52
C GLY A 3 -4.50 6.82 -5.97
N GLN A 4 -3.27 6.42 -6.31
CA GLN A 4 -2.93 5.91 -7.64
C GLN A 4 -3.37 4.46 -7.82
N LEU A 5 -3.28 3.62 -6.77
CA LEU A 5 -3.69 2.21 -6.84
C LEU A 5 -5.17 2.02 -7.20
N ARG A 6 -6.03 3.00 -6.86
CA ARG A 6 -7.45 2.99 -7.28
C ARG A 6 -7.64 3.03 -8.79
N LYS A 7 -6.64 3.50 -9.55
CA LYS A 7 -6.63 3.55 -11.01
C LYS A 7 -6.03 2.28 -11.64
N ALA A 8 -5.54 1.34 -10.83
CA ALA A 8 -4.97 0.10 -11.32
C ALA A 8 -6.06 -0.76 -11.99
N LYS A 9 -5.73 -1.35 -13.13
CA LYS A 9 -6.64 -2.22 -13.90
C LYS A 9 -6.17 -3.65 -13.81
N GLU A 10 -7.09 -4.56 -13.53
CA GLU A 10 -6.79 -6.00 -13.54
C GLU A 10 -6.44 -6.46 -14.96
N THR A 11 -5.47 -7.35 -15.08
CA THR A 11 -5.09 -7.96 -16.37
C THR A 11 -5.73 -9.32 -16.55
N THR A 12 -5.80 -9.79 -17.78
CA THR A 12 -6.24 -11.16 -18.11
C THR A 12 -5.28 -12.25 -17.61
N SER A 13 -4.04 -11.89 -17.25
CA SER A 13 -3.12 -12.81 -16.59
C SER A 13 -3.43 -12.92 -15.10
N GLN A 14 -3.38 -14.13 -14.53
CA GLN A 14 -3.77 -14.36 -13.14
C GLN A 14 -2.93 -13.51 -12.17
N ASN A 15 -3.62 -12.75 -11.32
CA ASN A 15 -3.09 -11.99 -10.19
C ASN A 15 -2.10 -10.85 -10.54
N ALA A 16 -2.29 -10.16 -11.67
CA ALA A 16 -1.50 -8.97 -12.01
C ALA A 16 -2.37 -7.80 -12.46
N PHE A 17 -1.86 -6.59 -12.22
CA PHE A 17 -2.54 -5.33 -12.46
C PHE A 17 -1.65 -4.40 -13.27
N THR A 18 -2.24 -3.49 -14.03
CA THR A 18 -1.52 -2.41 -14.70
C THR A 18 -1.84 -1.07 -14.08
N LEU A 19 -0.83 -0.24 -13.90
CA LEU A 19 -0.95 1.16 -13.50
C LEU A 19 -0.10 1.98 -14.46
N GLY A 20 -0.72 2.90 -15.22
CA GLY A 20 0.02 3.74 -16.18
C GLY A 20 0.90 2.94 -17.16
N GLY A 21 0.43 1.79 -17.64
CA GLY A 21 1.18 0.91 -18.54
C GLY A 21 2.14 -0.08 -17.85
N VAL A 22 2.47 0.12 -16.57
CA VAL A 22 3.37 -0.77 -15.82
C VAL A 22 2.61 -1.93 -15.19
N LEU A 23 3.04 -3.16 -15.45
CA LEU A 23 2.53 -4.37 -14.82
C LEU A 23 3.09 -4.53 -13.40
N PHE A 24 2.24 -4.80 -12.42
CA PHE A 24 2.64 -5.08 -11.05
C PHE A 24 1.72 -6.11 -10.38
N GLN A 25 2.24 -6.78 -9.35
CA GLN A 25 1.47 -7.69 -8.49
C GLN A 25 1.54 -7.27 -7.01
N ARG A 26 2.56 -6.49 -6.66
CA ARG A 26 2.90 -6.12 -5.29
C ARG A 26 3.09 -4.61 -5.22
N ALA A 27 2.78 -4.04 -4.07
CA ALA A 27 3.01 -2.64 -3.80
C ALA A 27 3.87 -2.49 -2.54
N TRP A 28 4.65 -1.42 -2.55
CA TRP A 28 5.31 -0.86 -1.38
C TRP A 28 4.66 0.48 -1.07
N LEU A 29 4.17 0.64 0.16
CA LEU A 29 3.45 1.81 0.64
C LEU A 29 4.03 2.24 1.99
N GLN A 30 3.90 3.53 2.31
CA GLN A 30 4.07 4.05 3.67
C GLN A 30 2.89 4.96 4.01
N GLY A 31 2.50 5.00 5.28
CA GLY A 31 1.34 5.78 5.73
C GLY A 31 1.03 5.59 7.20
N VAL A 32 0.00 6.26 7.68
CA VAL A 32 -0.49 6.19 9.06
C VAL A 32 -1.57 5.13 9.18
N LEU A 33 -1.49 4.27 10.20
CA LEU A 33 -2.59 3.38 10.55
C LEU A 33 -3.75 4.19 11.13
N VAL A 34 -4.87 4.24 10.42
CA VAL A 34 -6.09 4.99 10.85
C VAL A 34 -7.16 4.06 11.41
N SER A 35 -7.05 2.76 11.15
CA SER A 35 -7.87 1.72 11.78
C SER A 35 -7.03 0.47 11.98
N VAL A 36 -7.13 -0.09 13.18
CA VAL A 36 -6.54 -1.36 13.57
C VAL A 36 -7.69 -2.22 14.10
N SER A 37 -7.80 -3.45 13.62
CA SER A 37 -8.84 -4.37 14.09
C SER A 37 -8.34 -5.17 15.28
N ASP A 38 -9.15 -5.23 16.34
CA ASP A 38 -8.96 -6.14 17.47
C ASP A 38 -9.46 -7.56 17.18
N ASP A 39 -10.16 -7.76 16.05
CA ASP A 39 -10.61 -9.08 15.63
C ASP A 39 -9.49 -9.92 15.00
N ALA A 40 -9.62 -11.24 15.08
CA ALA A 40 -8.67 -12.18 14.50
C ALA A 40 -8.59 -12.12 12.95
N GLN A 41 -9.32 -11.21 12.29
CA GLN A 41 -9.35 -11.08 10.84
C GLN A 41 -8.22 -10.19 10.30
N GLY A 42 -7.52 -9.43 11.15
CA GLY A 42 -6.32 -8.71 10.74
C GLY A 42 -6.52 -7.59 9.73
N ARG A 43 -7.73 -7.01 9.70
CA ARG A 43 -8.13 -6.02 8.70
C ARG A 43 -7.84 -4.62 9.19
N PHE A 44 -6.80 -3.98 8.67
CA PHE A 44 -6.41 -2.64 9.07
C PHE A 44 -6.66 -1.65 7.93
N VAL A 45 -6.57 -0.35 8.20
CA VAL A 45 -6.64 0.71 7.20
C VAL A 45 -5.43 1.62 7.33
N LEU A 46 -4.76 1.85 6.20
CA LEU A 46 -3.60 2.72 6.05
C LEU A 46 -4.01 3.96 5.25
N ASP A 47 -3.61 5.14 5.72
CA ASP A 47 -3.74 6.41 5.00
C ASP A 47 -2.35 6.94 4.63
N ASP A 48 -2.10 7.19 3.35
CA ASP A 48 -0.83 7.76 2.86
C ASP A 48 -0.93 9.25 2.48
N GLY A 49 -1.99 9.93 2.89
CA GLY A 49 -2.25 11.34 2.57
C GLY A 49 -2.85 11.57 1.18
N THR A 50 -2.85 10.56 0.30
CA THR A 50 -3.54 10.62 -1.01
C THR A 50 -4.80 9.77 -1.07
N GLY A 51 -5.06 9.01 -0.01
CA GLY A 51 -6.22 8.16 0.16
C GLY A 51 -5.91 6.96 1.06
N VAL A 52 -6.96 6.18 1.32
CA VAL A 52 -6.85 5.01 2.20
C VAL A 52 -6.81 3.70 1.42
N ILE A 53 -6.17 2.68 2.00
CA ILE A 53 -6.19 1.29 1.52
C ILE A 53 -6.35 0.31 2.68
N HIS A 54 -7.03 -0.81 2.43
CA HIS A 54 -7.18 -1.87 3.41
C HIS A 54 -5.93 -2.76 3.43
N LEU A 55 -5.54 -3.20 4.63
CA LEU A 55 -4.48 -4.18 4.83
C LEU A 55 -5.08 -5.47 5.36
N SER A 56 -4.60 -6.61 4.89
CA SER A 56 -4.87 -7.93 5.47
C SER A 56 -3.57 -8.48 6.02
N LEU A 57 -3.47 -8.51 7.35
CA LEU A 57 -2.33 -9.08 8.07
C LEU A 57 -2.61 -10.56 8.38
N SER A 58 -1.54 -11.34 8.45
CA SER A 58 -1.60 -12.75 8.84
C SER A 58 -0.32 -13.15 9.60
N GLY A 59 -0.39 -14.29 10.29
CA GLY A 59 0.74 -14.83 11.05
C GLY A 59 1.25 -13.88 12.13
N ASP A 60 2.58 -13.84 12.29
CA ASP A 60 3.25 -13.09 13.36
C ASP A 60 2.96 -11.58 13.36
N PHE A 61 2.57 -11.00 12.22
CA PHE A 61 2.24 -9.58 12.14
C PHE A 61 0.93 -9.26 12.86
N LEU A 62 -0.01 -10.19 12.98
CA LEU A 62 -1.27 -9.98 13.71
C LEU A 62 -1.06 -9.74 15.20
N HIS A 63 -0.06 -10.40 15.79
CA HIS A 63 0.16 -10.42 17.23
C HIS A 63 1.05 -9.28 17.73
N ARG A 64 1.52 -8.41 16.83
CA ARG A 64 2.27 -7.22 17.21
C ARG A 64 1.32 -6.12 17.68
N ASN A 65 1.82 -5.26 18.57
CA ASN A 65 1.07 -4.16 19.17
C ASN A 65 0.93 -2.97 18.22
N TRP A 66 0.20 -3.14 17.12
CA TRP A 66 -0.12 -2.06 16.19
C TRP A 66 -1.15 -1.11 16.81
N LYS A 67 -0.92 0.19 16.64
CA LYS A 67 -1.81 1.23 17.17
C LYS A 67 -2.18 2.20 16.08
N ILE A 68 -3.41 2.73 16.17
CA ILE A 68 -3.82 3.88 15.39
C ILE A 68 -2.83 5.03 15.64
N GLY A 69 -2.42 5.71 14.57
CA GLY A 69 -1.43 6.79 14.60
C GLY A 69 0.01 6.35 14.31
N MET A 70 0.31 5.05 14.27
CA MET A 70 1.64 4.59 13.88
C MET A 70 1.90 4.85 12.40
N TYR A 71 3.05 5.43 12.09
CA TYR A 71 3.54 5.55 10.71
C TYR A 71 4.27 4.26 10.34
N VAL A 72 3.80 3.57 9.30
CA VAL A 72 4.29 2.24 8.95
C VAL A 72 4.68 2.15 7.48
N MET A 73 5.66 1.30 7.18
CA MET A 73 5.94 0.81 5.85
C MET A 73 5.32 -0.56 5.64
N VAL A 74 4.67 -0.77 4.50
CA VAL A 74 4.00 -2.01 4.13
C VAL A 74 4.47 -2.47 2.75
N VAL A 75 4.82 -3.75 2.63
CA VAL A 75 5.01 -4.44 1.35
C VAL A 75 4.07 -5.64 1.29
N GLY A 76 3.34 -5.78 0.18
CA GLY A 76 2.40 -6.89 0.03
C GLY A 76 1.82 -7.03 -1.37
N GLY A 77 1.03 -8.09 -1.57
CA GLY A 77 0.33 -8.33 -2.83
C GLY A 77 -0.91 -7.44 -2.93
N TYR A 78 -1.10 -6.77 -4.07
CA TYR A 78 -2.31 -6.01 -4.33
C TYR A 78 -3.44 -6.96 -4.75
N PHE A 79 -4.60 -6.80 -4.14
CA PHE A 79 -5.73 -7.69 -4.33
C PHE A 79 -7.03 -6.90 -4.42
N VAL A 80 -7.84 -7.22 -5.43
CA VAL A 80 -9.16 -6.65 -5.65
C VAL A 80 -10.14 -7.80 -5.73
N ARG A 81 -11.28 -7.67 -5.03
CA ARG A 81 -12.38 -8.64 -5.08
C ARG A 81 -13.67 -7.89 -5.35
N SER A 82 -14.52 -8.46 -6.21
CA SER A 82 -15.81 -7.86 -6.55
C SER A 82 -16.64 -7.58 -5.29
N GLY A 83 -17.07 -6.33 -5.13
CA GLY A 83 -17.88 -5.87 -3.99
C GLY A 83 -17.10 -5.53 -2.72
N GLU A 84 -15.76 -5.69 -2.71
CA GLU A 84 -14.91 -5.32 -1.59
C GLU A 84 -13.91 -4.21 -1.97
N PRO A 85 -13.50 -3.34 -1.03
CA PRO A 85 -12.43 -2.38 -1.27
C PRO A 85 -11.11 -3.08 -1.64
N PRO A 86 -10.25 -2.44 -2.47
CA PRO A 86 -8.92 -2.97 -2.75
C PRO A 86 -8.08 -3.07 -1.48
N MET A 87 -7.26 -4.12 -1.40
CA MET A 87 -6.45 -4.41 -0.23
C MET A 87 -5.01 -4.84 -0.56
N ILE A 88 -4.13 -4.67 0.41
CA ILE A 88 -2.78 -5.24 0.41
C ILE A 88 -2.76 -6.45 1.33
N LYS A 89 -2.48 -7.62 0.77
CA LYS A 89 -2.13 -8.81 1.54
C LYS A 89 -0.70 -8.64 2.04
N VAL A 90 -0.55 -8.30 3.31
CA VAL A 90 0.72 -7.87 3.90
C VAL A 90 1.70 -9.02 3.93
N HIS A 91 2.85 -8.82 3.30
CA HIS A 91 3.99 -9.73 3.41
C HIS A 91 5.02 -9.20 4.42
N LYS A 92 5.14 -7.87 4.55
CA LYS A 92 6.00 -7.21 5.51
C LYS A 92 5.36 -5.90 5.95
N ILE A 93 5.41 -5.63 7.25
CA ILE A 93 5.03 -4.34 7.84
C ILE A 93 6.07 -3.94 8.89
N VAL A 94 6.44 -2.67 8.91
CA VAL A 94 7.49 -2.12 9.79
C VAL A 94 7.00 -0.79 10.38
N ASP A 95 7.14 -0.66 11.70
CA ASP A 95 6.92 0.62 12.38
C ASP A 95 8.07 1.58 12.08
N LEU A 96 7.73 2.74 11.50
CA LEU A 96 8.63 3.83 11.19
C LEU A 96 8.36 5.08 12.03
N SER A 97 7.43 5.01 12.99
CA SER A 97 7.10 6.11 13.91
C SER A 97 8.32 6.72 14.63
N PRO A 98 9.38 5.95 15.00
CA PRO A 98 10.60 6.52 15.58
C PRO A 98 11.43 7.41 14.63
N PHE A 99 11.12 7.46 13.34
CA PHE A 99 11.89 8.17 12.32
C PHE A 99 10.99 9.16 11.55
N PRO A 100 10.69 10.34 12.11
CA PRO A 100 9.69 11.26 11.57
C PRO A 100 10.01 11.76 10.14
N ASP A 101 11.29 11.87 9.79
CA ASP A 101 11.73 12.30 8.46
C ASP A 101 11.31 11.32 7.35
N ARG A 102 10.96 10.07 7.69
CA ARG A 102 10.55 9.04 6.73
C ARG A 102 9.30 9.44 5.96
N GLU A 103 8.35 10.12 6.60
CA GLU A 103 7.13 10.54 5.93
C GLU A 103 7.42 11.52 4.81
N SER A 104 8.26 12.51 5.07
CA SER A 104 8.65 13.50 4.05
C SER A 104 9.48 12.87 2.93
N MET A 105 10.41 11.97 3.29
CA MET A 105 11.22 11.24 2.31
C MET A 105 10.37 10.33 1.41
N TRP A 106 9.32 9.71 1.93
CA TRP A 106 8.45 8.82 1.15
C TRP A 106 7.82 9.52 -0.05
N TYR A 107 7.34 10.76 0.10
CA TYR A 107 6.79 11.51 -1.03
C TYR A 107 7.85 11.79 -2.10
N LEU A 108 9.09 12.09 -1.70
CA LEU A 108 10.20 12.32 -2.65
C LEU A 108 10.57 11.03 -3.40
N GLU A 109 10.67 9.90 -2.69
CA GLU A 109 10.95 8.58 -3.27
C GLU A 109 9.87 8.20 -4.31
N VAL A 110 8.60 8.45 -3.99
CA VAL A 110 7.49 8.17 -4.91
C VAL A 110 7.52 9.08 -6.14
N ILE A 111 7.80 10.37 -5.98
CA ILE A 111 7.91 11.31 -7.10
C ILE A 111 9.08 10.90 -8.02
N GLU A 112 10.22 10.54 -7.45
CA GLU A 112 11.37 10.04 -8.20
C GLU A 112 11.02 8.77 -8.98
N ALA A 113 10.41 7.78 -8.32
CA ALA A 113 9.98 6.54 -8.98
C ALA A 113 8.96 6.81 -10.09
N PHE A 114 8.03 7.75 -9.89
CA PHE A 114 7.08 8.15 -10.94
C PHE A 114 7.81 8.73 -12.16
N LYS A 115 8.74 9.66 -11.94
CA LYS A 115 9.52 10.29 -13.01
C LYS A 115 10.37 9.28 -13.79
N LEU A 116 10.92 8.28 -13.10
CA LEU A 116 11.78 7.27 -13.73
C LEU A 116 11.00 6.20 -14.49
N PHE A 117 9.86 5.74 -13.96
CA PHE A 117 9.19 4.54 -14.48
C PHE A 117 7.84 4.77 -15.14
N TYR A 118 7.12 5.84 -14.77
CA TYR A 118 5.74 6.07 -15.22
C TYR A 118 5.63 7.26 -16.16
N GLN A 119 6.33 8.37 -15.87
CA GLN A 119 6.29 9.57 -16.71
C GLN A 119 6.68 9.28 -18.18
N PRO A 120 7.75 8.50 -18.49
CA PRO A 120 8.12 8.23 -19.87
C PRO A 120 7.02 7.54 -20.68
N LEU A 121 6.16 6.74 -20.03
CA LEU A 121 5.06 6.01 -20.67
C LEU A 121 3.86 6.90 -21.04
N TYR A 122 3.83 8.15 -20.57
CA TYR A 122 2.82 9.15 -20.96
C TYR A 122 3.31 10.06 -22.09
N GLU A 123 4.61 10.07 -22.36
CA GLU A 123 5.26 10.92 -23.37
C GLU A 123 5.48 10.20 -24.71
N GLU A 124 5.16 8.89 -24.77
CA GLU A 124 5.05 8.07 -25.99
C GLU A 124 3.62 8.05 -26.55
#